data_AF-A0A4U0WG46-F1
#
_entry.id   AF-A0A4U0WG46-F1
#
_cell.length_a   1.000
_cell.length_b   1.000
_cell.length_c   1.000
_cell.angle_alpha   90.00
_cell.angle_beta   90.00
_cell.angle_gamma   90.00
#
_symmetry.space_group_name_H-M   'P 1'
#
loop_
_entity.id
_entity.type
_entity.pdbx_description
1 polymer ?
#
loop_
_entity_poly.entity_id
_entity_poly.type
_entity_poly.pdbx_seq_one_letter_code
_entity_poly.pdbx_strand_id
1 'polypeptide(L)'
;MINHTVFEYLFIRACIFFLHAVGPLSTVYTATVVGRAYLASTWRAPSILNIWCAAETAFFLFFLWYRTHLQGEALHPPLRSREERRTLFEKVKSEIRDPERFLSGWFRGAKVEEIGKEEMKGWLDWAFWDGRVGPDDEAEMEALVKEVEGLVGKPFPDGKGTAKGLRLTLDPIEMEWRSLLWYGCLMIVDTITHARMLRYGMQYHGTFATTWRVFPPRPLAAVTSTKQSEAESLSYWIRPHTSKTRLPVLFIHGIGVGVYPYVEFFHELDTALNNTGVNDDDGQVGILVLEILQTSSRLTPAILTSTEFLKQITAVLDANKYTRFTLVSHSYGSVLSTHMLTSSPLASRIASTMLIDPVTILLHMPDVAYNFTVRKPKSANEWQL
;
A
#
# COMPACT_ATOMS: atom_id res chain seq x y z
N MET A 1 -0.32 8.55 -16.45
CA MET A 1 -0.75 7.16 -16.73
C MET A 1 -0.55 6.89 -18.22
N ILE A 2 -0.29 5.63 -18.59
CA ILE A 2 -0.21 5.22 -20.00
C ILE A 2 -1.62 5.32 -20.62
N ASN A 3 -1.73 5.70 -21.90
CA ASN A 3 -3.05 5.84 -22.55
C ASN A 3 -3.63 4.47 -22.95
N HIS A 4 -4.85 4.48 -23.50
CA HIS A 4 -5.60 3.27 -23.84
C HIS A 4 -5.28 2.73 -25.24
N THR A 5 -4.12 3.06 -25.82
CA THR A 5 -3.82 2.62 -27.19
C THR A 5 -3.42 1.14 -27.24
N VAL A 6 -3.66 0.50 -28.39
CA VAL A 6 -3.25 -0.90 -28.62
C VAL A 6 -1.73 -1.05 -28.50
N PHE A 7 -0.97 -0.06 -28.99
CA PHE A 7 0.49 -0.05 -28.89
C PHE A 7 0.95 -0.07 -27.43
N GLU A 8 0.40 0.82 -26.61
CA GLU A 8 0.72 0.88 -25.18
C GLU A 8 0.31 -0.38 -24.43
N TYR A 9 -0.83 -0.97 -24.79
CA TYR A 9 -1.26 -2.27 -24.25
C TYR A 9 -0.24 -3.38 -24.58
N LEU A 10 0.17 -3.50 -25.84
CA LEU A 10 1.18 -4.48 -26.25
C LEU A 10 2.53 -4.23 -25.57
N PHE A 11 2.91 -2.97 -25.44
CA PHE A 11 4.14 -2.55 -24.77
C PHE A 11 4.16 -2.96 -23.30
N ILE A 12 3.13 -2.60 -22.51
CA ILE A 12 3.10 -2.95 -21.09
C ILE A 12 3.06 -4.47 -20.88
N ARG A 13 2.31 -5.19 -21.73
CA ARG A 13 2.26 -6.66 -21.69
C ARG A 13 3.61 -7.30 -22.02
N ALA A 14 4.34 -6.76 -22.99
CA ALA A 14 5.69 -7.21 -23.32
C ALA A 14 6.67 -6.94 -22.17
N CYS A 15 6.59 -5.77 -21.53
CA CYS A 15 7.41 -5.44 -20.36
C CYS A 15 7.14 -6.39 -19.18
N ILE A 16 5.87 -6.64 -18.85
CA ILE A 16 5.48 -7.57 -17.78
C ILE A 16 6.01 -8.96 -18.10
N PHE A 17 5.76 -9.46 -19.32
CA PHE A 17 6.22 -10.77 -19.76
C PHE A 17 7.75 -10.91 -19.65
N PHE A 18 8.49 -9.91 -20.15
CA PHE A 18 9.94 -9.89 -20.08
C PHE A 18 10.42 -9.96 -18.62
N LEU A 19 9.93 -9.06 -17.75
CA LEU A 19 10.35 -8.98 -16.35
C LEU A 19 10.00 -10.24 -15.55
N HIS A 20 8.86 -10.88 -15.85
CA HIS A 20 8.45 -12.15 -15.25
C HIS A 20 9.28 -13.34 -15.75
N ALA A 21 9.68 -13.34 -17.02
CA ALA A 21 10.46 -14.41 -17.61
C ALA A 21 11.92 -14.47 -17.11
N VAL A 22 12.47 -13.35 -16.63
CA VAL A 22 13.88 -13.27 -16.18
C VAL A 22 14.22 -14.35 -15.14
N GLY A 23 13.42 -14.52 -14.08
CA GLY A 23 13.69 -15.49 -13.01
C GLY A 23 13.70 -16.95 -13.51
N PRO A 24 12.60 -17.43 -14.13
CA PRO A 24 12.53 -18.78 -14.69
C PRO A 24 13.61 -19.06 -15.76
N LEU A 25 13.84 -18.14 -16.70
CA LEU A 25 14.84 -18.33 -17.75
C LEU A 25 16.27 -18.37 -17.17
N SER A 26 16.56 -17.50 -16.20
CA SER A 26 17.84 -17.52 -15.48
C SER A 26 18.05 -18.83 -14.73
N THR A 27 16.98 -19.40 -14.17
CA THR A 27 17.01 -20.70 -13.47
C THR A 27 17.36 -21.83 -14.43
N VAL A 28 16.69 -21.91 -15.58
CA VAL A 28 16.98 -22.93 -16.62
C VAL A 28 18.41 -22.78 -17.15
N TYR A 29 18.84 -21.54 -17.41
CA TYR A 29 20.21 -21.25 -17.84
C TYR A 29 21.24 -21.71 -16.80
N THR A 30 21.05 -21.33 -15.54
CA THR A 30 21.94 -21.66 -14.43
C THR A 30 22.04 -23.16 -14.22
N ALA A 31 20.90 -23.87 -14.22
CA ALA A 31 20.85 -25.33 -14.12
C ALA A 31 21.58 -26.01 -15.29
N THR A 32 21.45 -25.48 -16.50
CA THR A 32 22.15 -26.01 -17.69
C THR A 32 23.66 -25.82 -17.58
N VAL A 33 24.13 -24.64 -17.15
CA VAL A 33 25.55 -24.36 -16.96
C VAL A 33 26.15 -25.24 -15.87
N VAL A 34 25.48 -25.35 -14.72
CA VAL A 34 25.91 -26.21 -13.60
C VAL A 34 25.91 -27.68 -14.00
N GLY A 35 24.86 -28.17 -14.66
CA GLY A 35 24.76 -29.55 -15.13
C GLY A 35 25.87 -29.91 -16.12
N ARG A 36 26.20 -29.01 -17.05
CA ARG A 36 27.34 -29.20 -17.98
C ARG A 36 28.67 -29.23 -17.26
N ALA A 37 28.90 -28.32 -16.31
CA ALA A 37 30.14 -28.28 -15.53
C ALA A 37 30.32 -29.56 -14.69
N TYR A 38 29.22 -30.05 -14.09
CA TYR A 38 29.18 -31.29 -13.34
C TYR A 38 29.51 -32.51 -14.23
N LEU A 39 28.84 -32.64 -15.38
CA LEU A 39 29.07 -33.75 -16.32
C LEU A 39 30.48 -33.73 -16.92
N ALA A 40 31.04 -32.55 -17.17
CA ALA A 40 32.38 -32.39 -17.73
C ALA A 40 33.49 -32.38 -16.68
N SER A 41 33.17 -32.51 -15.38
CA SER A 41 34.10 -32.38 -14.25
C SER A 41 35.02 -31.15 -14.32
N THR A 42 34.54 -30.07 -14.95
CA THR A 42 35.33 -28.85 -15.21
C THR A 42 34.49 -27.61 -14.93
N TRP A 43 34.97 -26.77 -14.02
CA TRP A 43 34.33 -25.51 -13.65
C TRP A 43 35.07 -24.36 -14.33
N ARG A 44 34.46 -23.77 -15.34
CA ARG A 44 35.00 -22.57 -15.99
C ARG A 44 34.79 -21.35 -15.08
N ALA A 45 35.69 -20.37 -15.18
CA ALA A 45 35.50 -19.08 -14.52
C ALA A 45 34.13 -18.48 -14.91
N PRO A 46 33.31 -18.03 -13.94
CA PRO A 46 31.97 -17.55 -14.25
C PRO A 46 32.04 -16.22 -14.99
N SER A 47 31.32 -16.11 -16.11
CA SER A 47 31.11 -14.83 -16.79
C SER A 47 30.18 -13.93 -15.97
N ILE A 48 30.13 -12.63 -16.29
CA ILE A 48 29.16 -11.70 -15.69
C ILE A 48 27.72 -12.19 -15.87
N LEU A 49 27.41 -12.75 -17.04
CA LEU A 49 26.10 -13.35 -17.32
C LEU A 49 25.82 -14.53 -16.39
N ASN A 50 26.80 -15.41 -16.14
CA ASN A 50 26.64 -16.52 -15.19
C ASN A 50 26.33 -16.01 -13.78
N ILE A 51 27.03 -14.97 -13.34
CA ILE A 51 26.84 -14.38 -12.00
C ILE A 51 25.44 -13.75 -11.90
N TRP A 52 25.03 -12.96 -12.89
CA TRP A 52 23.70 -12.33 -12.90
C TRP A 52 22.57 -13.36 -12.94
N CYS A 53 22.64 -14.34 -13.85
CA CYS A 53 21.65 -15.42 -13.92
C CYS A 53 21.61 -16.25 -12.62
N ALA A 54 22.75 -16.50 -11.97
CA ALA A 54 22.77 -17.18 -10.69
C ALA A 54 22.11 -16.35 -9.58
N ALA A 55 22.32 -15.03 -9.56
CA ALA A 55 21.67 -14.13 -8.62
C ALA A 55 20.14 -14.05 -8.85
N GLU A 56 19.69 -13.94 -10.10
CA GLU A 56 18.27 -14.01 -10.46
C GLU A 56 17.65 -15.35 -10.08
N THR A 57 18.35 -16.46 -10.32
CA THR A 57 17.93 -17.80 -9.89
C THR A 57 17.73 -17.86 -8.38
N ALA A 58 18.74 -17.43 -7.61
CA ALA A 58 18.68 -17.45 -6.15
C ALA A 58 17.52 -16.59 -5.62
N PHE A 59 17.32 -15.41 -6.20
CA PHE A 59 16.25 -14.50 -5.82
C PHE A 59 14.86 -15.05 -6.20
N PHE A 60 14.72 -15.67 -7.36
CA PHE A 60 13.49 -16.32 -7.79
C PHE A 60 13.12 -17.49 -6.86
N LEU A 61 14.08 -18.37 -6.53
CA LEU A 61 13.85 -19.47 -5.60
C LEU A 61 13.51 -18.97 -4.19
N PHE A 62 14.21 -17.93 -3.71
CA PHE A 62 13.84 -17.24 -2.47
C PHE A 62 12.39 -16.75 -2.53
N PHE A 63 11.97 -16.09 -3.62
CA PHE A 63 10.60 -15.58 -3.74
C PHE A 63 9.55 -16.69 -3.77
N LEU A 64 9.84 -17.82 -4.44
CA LEU A 64 8.94 -18.98 -4.46
C LEU A 64 8.68 -19.56 -3.06
N TRP A 65 9.68 -19.53 -2.19
CA TRP A 65 9.51 -19.83 -0.76
C TRP A 65 8.84 -18.68 -0.02
N TYR A 66 9.28 -17.45 -0.24
CA TYR A 66 8.80 -16.29 0.51
C TYR A 66 7.30 -16.04 0.31
N ARG A 67 6.77 -16.26 -0.90
CA ARG A 67 5.32 -16.16 -1.15
C ARG A 67 4.49 -17.16 -0.34
N THR A 68 5.03 -18.31 0.05
CA THR A 68 4.30 -19.25 0.92
C THR A 68 4.32 -18.77 2.36
N HIS A 69 5.45 -18.21 2.80
CA HIS A 69 5.55 -17.54 4.09
C HIS A 69 4.59 -16.35 4.21
N LEU A 70 4.38 -15.59 3.13
CA LEU A 70 3.45 -14.46 3.08
C LEU A 70 1.96 -14.83 3.15
N GLN A 71 1.61 -16.12 3.06
CA GLN A 71 0.23 -16.60 3.27
C GLN A 71 -0.10 -16.83 4.75
N GLY A 72 0.77 -16.39 5.67
CA GLY A 72 0.49 -16.45 7.11
C GLY A 72 -0.73 -15.63 7.51
N GLU A 73 -1.33 -15.98 8.65
CA GLU A 73 -2.52 -15.31 9.16
C GLU A 73 -2.29 -13.80 9.39
N ALA A 74 -3.30 -13.01 9.04
CA ALA A 74 -3.27 -11.58 9.29
C ALA A 74 -3.29 -11.28 10.80
N LEU A 75 -2.57 -10.23 11.20
CA LEU A 75 -2.65 -9.72 12.57
C LEU A 75 -3.88 -8.82 12.68
N HIS A 76 -4.89 -9.30 13.40
CA HIS A 76 -6.14 -8.58 13.61
C HIS A 76 -6.13 -7.70 14.86
N PRO A 77 -6.84 -6.56 14.85
CA PRO A 77 -7.06 -5.78 16.06
C PRO A 77 -7.91 -6.56 17.08
N PRO A 78 -8.01 -6.07 18.32
CA PRO A 78 -9.00 -6.56 19.27
C PRO A 78 -10.41 -6.55 18.66
N LEU A 79 -11.20 -7.58 18.96
CA LEU A 79 -12.58 -7.65 18.52
C LEU A 79 -13.38 -6.47 19.06
N ARG A 80 -14.24 -5.93 18.21
CA ARG A 80 -15.24 -4.95 18.62
C ARG A 80 -16.24 -5.61 19.56
N SER A 81 -16.73 -4.87 20.53
CA SER A 81 -17.88 -5.27 21.32
C SER A 81 -19.12 -5.43 20.44
N ARG A 82 -20.12 -6.17 20.92
CA ARG A 82 -21.40 -6.35 20.23
C ARG A 82 -22.10 -5.02 19.89
N GLU A 83 -22.04 -4.04 20.79
CA GLU A 83 -22.61 -2.71 20.58
C GLU A 83 -21.88 -1.93 19.47
N GLU A 84 -20.55 -2.00 19.45
CA GLU A 84 -19.75 -1.37 18.40
C GLU A 84 -19.95 -2.05 17.04
N ARG A 85 -20.04 -3.39 16.99
CA ARG A 85 -20.38 -4.13 15.77
C ARG A 85 -21.75 -3.73 15.25
N ARG A 86 -22.75 -3.64 16.13
CA ARG A 86 -24.10 -3.20 15.77
C ARG A 86 -24.11 -1.79 15.21
N THR A 87 -23.43 -0.87 15.88
CA THR A 87 -23.32 0.53 15.43
C THR A 87 -22.64 0.62 14.06
N LEU A 88 -21.59 -0.16 13.84
CA LEU A 88 -20.92 -0.24 12.55
C LEU A 88 -21.83 -0.81 11.46
N PHE A 89 -22.57 -1.89 11.76
CA PHE A 89 -23.52 -2.50 10.82
C PHE A 89 -24.60 -1.51 10.37
N GLU A 90 -25.24 -0.81 11.31
CA GLU A 90 -26.26 0.20 10.97
C GLU A 90 -25.68 1.35 10.15
N LYS A 91 -24.47 1.80 10.49
CA LYS A 91 -23.78 2.83 9.71
C LYS A 91 -23.52 2.37 8.27
N VAL A 92 -22.96 1.17 8.09
CA VAL A 92 -22.73 0.60 6.75
C VAL A 92 -24.05 0.47 5.99
N LYS A 93 -25.06 -0.12 6.62
CA LYS A 93 -26.41 -0.29 6.06
C LYS A 93 -27.02 1.03 5.59
N SER A 94 -26.85 2.11 6.34
CA SER A 94 -27.39 3.43 6.00
C SER A 94 -26.79 4.05 4.72
N GLU A 95 -25.59 3.62 4.32
CA GLU A 95 -24.87 4.12 3.14
C GLU A 95 -25.09 3.23 1.89
N ILE A 96 -25.68 2.03 2.06
CA ILE A 96 -25.98 1.12 0.96
C ILE A 96 -27.24 1.60 0.21
N ARG A 97 -27.04 2.11 -1.00
CA ARG A 97 -28.14 2.53 -1.89
C ARG A 97 -28.76 1.40 -2.71
N ASP A 98 -27.93 0.42 -3.08
CA ASP A 98 -28.31 -0.73 -3.90
C ASP A 98 -27.75 -2.00 -3.25
N PRO A 99 -28.55 -2.67 -2.40
CA PRO A 99 -28.14 -3.86 -1.67
C PRO A 99 -27.75 -5.03 -2.57
N GLU A 100 -28.45 -5.22 -3.70
CA GLU A 100 -28.14 -6.31 -4.63
C GLU A 100 -26.78 -6.09 -5.29
N ARG A 101 -26.51 -4.89 -5.78
CA ARG A 101 -25.20 -4.56 -6.36
C ARG A 101 -24.08 -4.57 -5.32
N PHE A 102 -24.36 -4.11 -4.10
CA PHE A 102 -23.41 -4.14 -3.00
C PHE A 102 -22.96 -5.57 -2.70
N LEU A 103 -23.90 -6.50 -2.51
CA LEU A 103 -23.60 -7.90 -2.30
C LEU A 103 -22.95 -8.52 -3.52
N SER A 104 -23.48 -8.27 -4.73
CA SER A 104 -22.90 -8.80 -5.95
C SER A 104 -21.41 -8.45 -6.06
N GLY A 105 -21.01 -7.20 -5.79
CA GLY A 105 -19.61 -6.80 -5.77
C GLY A 105 -18.76 -7.56 -4.74
N TRP A 106 -19.25 -7.70 -3.50
CA TRP A 106 -18.57 -8.45 -2.44
C TRP A 106 -18.49 -9.96 -2.72
N PHE A 107 -19.40 -10.49 -3.54
CA PHE A 107 -19.47 -11.89 -3.96
C PHE A 107 -19.03 -12.09 -5.42
N ARG A 108 -18.07 -11.28 -5.88
CA ARG A 108 -17.37 -11.43 -7.18
C ARG A 108 -18.25 -11.32 -8.44
N GLY A 109 -19.36 -10.59 -8.35
CA GLY A 109 -20.35 -10.43 -9.40
C GLY A 109 -21.43 -11.52 -9.40
N ALA A 110 -21.49 -12.37 -8.36
CA ALA A 110 -22.55 -13.37 -8.21
C ALA A 110 -23.93 -12.71 -8.08
N LYS A 111 -24.96 -13.44 -8.48
CA LYS A 111 -26.34 -13.03 -8.20
C LYS A 111 -26.70 -13.38 -6.76
N VAL A 112 -27.64 -12.65 -6.18
CA VAL A 112 -28.04 -12.86 -4.78
C VAL A 112 -28.58 -14.28 -4.56
N GLU A 113 -29.25 -14.86 -5.55
CA GLU A 113 -29.80 -16.23 -5.47
C GLU A 113 -28.71 -17.31 -5.41
N GLU A 114 -27.46 -16.98 -5.77
CA GLU A 114 -26.32 -17.89 -5.73
C GLU A 114 -25.58 -17.83 -4.39
N ILE A 115 -25.91 -16.85 -3.54
CA ILE A 115 -25.31 -16.65 -2.21
C ILE A 115 -26.11 -17.46 -1.20
N GLY A 116 -25.58 -18.59 -0.76
CA GLY A 116 -26.18 -19.38 0.32
C GLY A 116 -26.00 -18.71 1.68
N LYS A 117 -26.79 -19.15 2.66
CA LYS A 117 -26.68 -18.66 4.05
C LYS A 117 -25.29 -18.91 4.64
N GLU A 118 -24.64 -20.03 4.30
CA GLU A 118 -23.28 -20.33 4.79
C GLU A 118 -22.25 -19.33 4.25
N GLU A 119 -22.32 -18.97 2.97
CA GLU A 119 -21.42 -17.98 2.36
C GLU A 119 -21.68 -16.56 2.91
N MET A 120 -22.94 -16.23 3.17
CA MET A 120 -23.31 -14.96 3.81
C MET A 120 -22.75 -14.87 5.24
N LYS A 121 -22.94 -15.92 6.05
CA LYS A 121 -22.36 -16.00 7.41
C LYS A 121 -20.84 -15.89 7.36
N GLY A 122 -20.18 -16.60 6.44
CA GLY A 122 -18.73 -16.56 6.29
C GLY A 122 -18.20 -15.18 5.87
N TRP A 123 -18.96 -14.42 5.07
CA TRP A 123 -18.61 -13.04 4.72
C TRP A 123 -18.85 -12.07 5.89
N LEU A 124 -19.94 -12.21 6.64
CA LEU A 124 -20.22 -11.40 7.84
C LEU A 124 -19.23 -11.66 8.97
N ASP A 125 -18.84 -12.93 9.18
CA ASP A 125 -17.81 -13.34 10.14
C ASP A 125 -16.48 -12.64 9.81
N TRP A 126 -16.06 -12.64 8.55
CA TRP A 126 -14.92 -11.85 8.12
C TRP A 126 -15.10 -10.35 8.38
N ALA A 127 -16.23 -9.78 7.98
CA ALA A 127 -16.45 -8.33 8.00
C ALA A 127 -16.54 -7.74 9.43
N PHE A 128 -17.10 -8.49 10.38
CA PHE A 128 -17.41 -7.98 11.73
C PHE A 128 -16.66 -8.69 12.86
N TRP A 129 -16.19 -9.93 12.64
CA TRP A 129 -15.44 -10.74 13.62
C TRP A 129 -14.03 -11.11 13.16
N ASP A 130 -13.58 -10.69 11.98
CA ASP A 130 -12.28 -11.09 11.44
C ASP A 130 -12.09 -12.62 11.34
N GLY A 131 -13.16 -13.40 11.15
CA GLY A 131 -13.06 -14.87 11.11
C GLY A 131 -13.02 -15.54 12.50
N ARG A 132 -13.40 -14.82 13.56
CA ARG A 132 -13.28 -15.26 14.97
C ARG A 132 -14.63 -15.38 15.67
N VAL A 133 -15.72 -15.63 14.92
CA VAL A 133 -17.06 -15.86 15.51
C VAL A 133 -17.02 -17.02 16.52
N GLY A 134 -17.59 -16.79 17.71
CA GLY A 134 -17.70 -17.79 18.77
C GLY A 134 -19.11 -18.38 18.92
N PRO A 135 -19.29 -19.43 19.75
CA PRO A 135 -20.60 -20.03 20.01
C PRO A 135 -21.65 -19.04 20.55
N ASP A 136 -21.21 -18.03 21.32
CA ASP A 136 -22.08 -17.01 21.92
C ASP A 136 -22.58 -15.97 20.90
N ASP A 137 -21.95 -15.90 19.71
CA ASP A 137 -22.28 -14.92 18.67
C ASP A 137 -23.34 -15.44 17.68
N GLU A 138 -23.72 -16.72 17.72
CA GLU A 138 -24.63 -17.34 16.72
C GLU A 138 -25.95 -16.58 16.59
N ALA A 139 -26.53 -16.17 17.73
CA ALA A 139 -27.77 -15.40 17.73
C ALA A 139 -27.62 -14.00 17.11
N GLU A 140 -26.45 -13.37 17.26
CA GLU A 140 -26.15 -12.09 16.62
C GLU A 140 -25.95 -12.28 15.11
N MET A 141 -25.20 -13.31 14.70
CA MET A 141 -24.96 -13.66 13.30
C MET A 141 -26.28 -13.91 12.56
N GLU A 142 -27.18 -14.72 13.12
CA GLU A 142 -28.49 -15.01 12.52
C GLU A 142 -29.35 -13.75 12.40
N ALA A 143 -29.29 -12.85 13.39
CA ALA A 143 -29.99 -11.59 13.33
C ALA A 143 -29.45 -10.69 12.20
N LEU A 144 -28.12 -10.62 12.03
CA LEU A 144 -27.51 -9.85 10.93
C LEU A 144 -27.86 -10.45 9.56
N VAL A 145 -27.83 -11.77 9.39
CA VAL A 145 -28.24 -12.44 8.14
C VAL A 145 -29.67 -12.05 7.78
N LYS A 146 -30.60 -12.15 8.74
CA LYS A 146 -32.01 -11.79 8.53
C LYS A 146 -32.19 -10.32 8.13
N GLU A 147 -31.37 -9.42 8.68
CA GLU A 147 -31.39 -8.02 8.27
C GLU A 147 -30.86 -7.80 6.87
N VAL A 148 -29.82 -8.52 6.46
CA VAL A 148 -29.34 -8.49 5.08
C VAL A 148 -30.40 -9.05 4.12
N GLU A 149 -31.09 -10.14 4.47
CA GLU A 149 -32.24 -10.65 3.72
C GLU A 149 -33.34 -9.59 3.58
N GLY A 150 -33.61 -8.85 4.67
CA GLY A 150 -34.54 -7.72 4.67
C GLY A 150 -34.12 -6.57 3.76
N LEU A 151 -32.82 -6.28 3.65
CA LEU A 151 -32.29 -5.26 2.74
C LEU A 151 -32.46 -5.64 1.27
N VAL A 152 -32.30 -6.91 0.95
CA VAL A 152 -32.39 -7.42 -0.42
C VAL A 152 -33.83 -7.79 -0.79
N GLY A 153 -34.71 -7.94 0.20
CA GLY A 153 -36.12 -8.26 0.01
C GLY A 153 -36.42 -9.73 -0.29
N LYS A 154 -35.44 -10.63 -0.11
CA LYS A 154 -35.59 -12.08 -0.31
C LYS A 154 -34.66 -12.86 0.63
N PRO A 155 -35.07 -14.04 1.11
CA PRO A 155 -34.23 -14.90 1.92
C PRO A 155 -33.11 -15.53 1.08
N PHE A 156 -31.97 -15.79 1.71
CA PHE A 156 -30.89 -16.57 1.10
C PHE A 156 -31.25 -18.07 1.10
N PRO A 157 -30.85 -18.85 0.07
CA PRO A 157 -31.03 -20.29 0.07
C PRO A 157 -30.40 -20.95 1.30
N ASP A 158 -31.08 -21.96 1.84
CA ASP A 158 -30.56 -22.73 2.96
C ASP A 158 -29.32 -23.54 2.54
N GLY A 159 -28.31 -23.58 3.42
CA GLY A 159 -27.05 -24.27 3.18
C GLY A 159 -26.07 -23.51 2.30
N LYS A 160 -25.26 -24.26 1.54
CA LYS A 160 -24.19 -23.73 0.67
C LYS A 160 -24.72 -23.31 -0.70
N GLY A 161 -24.35 -22.11 -1.10
CA GLY A 161 -24.47 -21.60 -2.46
C GLY A 161 -23.24 -21.90 -3.32
N THR A 162 -23.20 -21.28 -4.50
CA THR A 162 -22.07 -21.37 -5.44
C THR A 162 -21.23 -20.08 -5.46
N ALA A 163 -21.72 -19.01 -4.85
CA ALA A 163 -21.01 -17.73 -4.77
C ALA A 163 -19.77 -17.82 -3.89
N LYS A 164 -18.79 -16.95 -4.16
CA LYS A 164 -17.58 -16.84 -3.33
C LYS A 164 -17.40 -15.40 -2.87
N GLY A 165 -17.55 -15.18 -1.57
CA GLY A 165 -17.30 -13.89 -0.94
C GLY A 165 -15.82 -13.47 -1.02
N LEU A 166 -15.57 -12.16 -0.93
CA LEU A 166 -14.24 -11.61 -0.74
C LEU A 166 -13.98 -11.41 0.74
N ARG A 167 -12.93 -12.07 1.26
CA ARG A 167 -12.52 -11.96 2.66
C ARG A 167 -11.04 -11.59 2.72
N LEU A 168 -10.75 -10.30 2.54
CA LEU A 168 -9.40 -9.79 2.20
C LEU A 168 -8.26 -10.21 3.14
N THR A 169 -8.57 -10.51 4.40
CA THR A 169 -7.59 -10.88 5.43
C THR A 169 -7.54 -12.39 5.71
N LEU A 170 -8.48 -13.17 5.16
CA LEU A 170 -8.61 -14.61 5.37
C LEU A 170 -8.39 -15.41 4.09
N ASP A 171 -8.80 -14.86 2.94
CA ASP A 171 -8.60 -15.49 1.65
C ASP A 171 -7.12 -15.38 1.23
N PRO A 172 -6.53 -16.45 0.63
CA PRO A 172 -5.18 -16.38 0.09
C PRO A 172 -5.03 -15.29 -0.96
N ILE A 173 -3.90 -14.57 -0.91
CA ILE A 173 -3.59 -13.51 -1.88
C ILE A 173 -2.84 -14.13 -3.05
N GLU A 174 -3.32 -13.88 -4.27
CA GLU A 174 -2.61 -14.25 -5.50
C GLU A 174 -1.37 -13.34 -5.65
N MET A 175 -0.19 -13.92 -5.46
CA MET A 175 1.09 -13.20 -5.51
C MET A 175 1.93 -13.66 -6.69
N GLU A 176 2.35 -12.70 -7.50
CA GLU A 176 3.31 -12.89 -8.59
C GLU A 176 4.72 -12.50 -8.15
N TRP A 177 5.73 -13.15 -8.73
CA TRP A 177 7.12 -12.80 -8.45
C TRP A 177 7.55 -11.54 -9.20
N ARG A 178 8.51 -10.84 -8.59
CA ARG A 178 9.25 -9.76 -9.22
C ARG A 178 10.73 -10.18 -9.29
N SER A 179 11.35 -10.00 -10.44
CA SER A 179 12.76 -10.34 -10.67
C SER A 179 13.69 -9.44 -9.86
N LEU A 180 14.94 -9.88 -9.67
CA LEU A 180 15.97 -9.05 -9.07
C LEU A 180 16.20 -7.80 -9.94
N LEU A 181 16.12 -7.94 -11.26
CA LEU A 181 16.14 -6.84 -12.23
C LEU A 181 15.09 -5.77 -11.93
N TRP A 182 13.84 -6.16 -11.61
CA TRP A 182 12.79 -5.20 -11.23
C TRP A 182 13.17 -4.40 -9.99
N TYR A 183 13.67 -5.05 -8.94
CA TYR A 183 14.15 -4.36 -7.75
C TYR A 183 15.38 -3.49 -8.06
N GLY A 184 16.23 -3.87 -9.02
CA GLY A 184 17.29 -3.02 -9.55
C GLY A 184 16.75 -1.74 -10.20
N CYS A 185 15.69 -1.83 -11.01
CA CYS A 185 15.01 -0.65 -11.56
C CYS A 185 14.47 0.28 -10.46
N LEU A 186 13.87 -0.28 -9.41
CA LEU A 186 13.37 0.51 -8.27
C LEU A 186 14.50 1.21 -7.51
N MET A 187 15.66 0.57 -7.35
CA MET A 187 16.83 1.19 -6.75
C MET A 187 17.31 2.40 -7.56
N ILE A 188 17.28 2.31 -8.89
CA ILE A 188 17.63 3.41 -9.79
C ILE A 188 16.62 4.56 -9.67
N VAL A 189 15.32 4.25 -9.73
CA VAL A 189 14.25 5.26 -9.59
C VAL A 189 14.36 5.98 -8.25
N ASP A 190 14.62 5.26 -7.16
CA ASP A 190 14.84 5.84 -5.84
C ASP A 190 16.08 6.74 -5.80
N THR A 191 17.19 6.31 -6.42
CA THR A 191 18.42 7.11 -6.50
C THR A 191 18.17 8.41 -7.26
N ILE A 192 17.45 8.36 -8.40
CA ILE A 192 17.05 9.53 -9.17
C ILE A 192 16.15 10.46 -8.34
N THR A 193 15.17 9.89 -7.64
CA THR A 193 14.27 10.62 -6.75
C THR A 193 15.06 11.39 -5.69
N HIS A 194 15.97 10.68 -5.02
CA HIS A 194 16.78 11.23 -3.96
C HIS A 194 17.69 12.37 -4.45
N ALA A 195 18.38 12.16 -5.57
CA ALA A 195 19.23 13.18 -6.19
C ALA A 195 18.44 14.43 -6.61
N ARG A 196 17.22 14.27 -7.14
CA ARG A 196 16.37 15.40 -7.54
C ARG A 196 15.82 16.16 -6.34
N MET A 197 15.34 15.47 -5.30
CA MET A 197 14.88 16.12 -4.07
C MET A 197 16.01 16.93 -3.41
N LEU A 198 17.23 16.39 -3.35
CA LEU A 198 18.41 17.12 -2.87
C LEU A 198 18.76 18.31 -3.77
N ARG A 199 18.71 18.15 -5.10
CA ARG A 199 18.93 19.24 -6.05
C ARG A 199 17.94 20.39 -5.85
N TYR A 200 16.69 20.06 -5.51
CA TYR A 200 15.67 21.04 -5.16
C TYR A 200 15.85 21.60 -3.74
N GLY A 201 16.83 21.14 -2.98
CA GLY A 201 17.19 21.66 -1.67
C GLY A 201 16.40 21.05 -0.51
N MET A 202 15.60 20.00 -0.76
CA MET A 202 14.92 19.26 0.32
C MET A 202 15.96 18.51 1.15
N GLN A 203 15.77 18.49 2.47
CA GLN A 203 16.62 17.75 3.40
C GLN A 203 16.03 16.36 3.63
N TYR A 204 16.87 15.33 3.68
CA TYR A 204 16.43 13.96 3.94
C TYR A 204 16.76 13.54 5.36
N HIS A 205 15.76 13.09 6.10
CA HIS A 205 15.90 12.57 7.46
C HIS A 205 15.58 11.08 7.45
N GLY A 206 16.62 10.24 7.46
CA GLY A 206 16.53 8.79 7.38
C GLY A 206 16.64 8.07 8.73
N THR A 207 16.37 6.77 8.75
CA THR A 207 16.70 5.88 9.87
C THR A 207 17.54 4.70 9.38
N PHE A 208 18.17 3.98 10.31
CA PHE A 208 18.84 2.72 9.97
C PHE A 208 17.86 1.73 9.33
N ALA A 209 16.62 1.65 9.84
CA ALA A 209 15.60 0.75 9.31
C ALA A 209 15.22 1.10 7.87
N THR A 210 14.97 2.37 7.57
CA THR A 210 14.55 2.82 6.22
C THR A 210 15.67 2.85 5.19
N THR A 211 16.92 2.64 5.63
CA THR A 211 18.11 2.60 4.78
C THR A 211 18.59 1.18 4.53
N TRP A 212 18.66 0.36 5.58
CA TRP A 212 19.35 -0.94 5.56
C TRP A 212 18.44 -2.15 5.80
N ARG A 213 17.25 -1.97 6.38
CA ARG A 213 16.24 -3.05 6.53
C ARG A 213 15.23 -3.04 5.38
N VAL A 214 15.62 -2.54 4.21
CA VAL A 214 14.75 -2.47 3.02
C VAL A 214 15.48 -3.04 1.82
N PHE A 215 14.74 -3.71 0.94
CA PHE A 215 15.25 -4.22 -0.32
C PHE A 215 14.45 -3.64 -1.51
N PRO A 216 15.12 -3.09 -2.54
CA PRO A 216 16.57 -2.95 -2.68
C PRO A 216 17.18 -1.96 -1.65
N PRO A 217 18.48 -2.08 -1.35
CA PRO A 217 19.17 -1.13 -0.47
C PRO A 217 19.13 0.28 -1.06
N ARG A 218 19.26 1.29 -0.19
CA ARG A 218 19.17 2.71 -0.57
C ARG A 218 20.50 3.43 -0.32
N PRO A 219 21.55 3.17 -1.12
CA PRO A 219 22.90 3.63 -0.84
C PRO A 219 23.02 5.17 -0.85
N LEU A 220 22.30 5.86 -1.75
CA LEU A 220 22.34 7.32 -1.78
C LEU A 220 21.73 7.90 -0.49
N ALA A 221 20.56 7.41 -0.08
CA ALA A 221 19.92 7.81 1.17
C ALA A 221 20.81 7.59 2.40
N ALA A 222 21.66 6.56 2.39
CA ALA A 222 22.61 6.28 3.46
C ALA A 222 23.69 7.37 3.60
N VAL A 223 24.14 7.95 2.49
CA VAL A 223 25.27 8.90 2.47
C VAL A 223 24.82 10.37 2.44
N THR A 224 23.57 10.65 2.06
CA THR A 224 23.03 12.02 1.97
C THR A 224 22.02 12.35 3.06
N SER A 225 21.79 11.45 4.03
CA SER A 225 20.93 11.76 5.18
C SER A 225 21.48 12.98 5.92
N THR A 226 20.71 14.07 5.92
CA THR A 226 21.07 15.34 6.56
C THR A 226 21.05 15.20 8.08
N LYS A 227 20.10 14.41 8.59
CA LYS A 227 19.91 14.13 10.01
C LYS A 227 19.32 12.72 10.17
N GLN A 228 19.51 12.13 11.34
CA GLN A 228 18.71 10.97 11.75
C GLN A 228 17.29 11.44 12.11
N SER A 229 16.27 10.73 11.60
CA SER A 229 14.88 10.96 11.96
C SER A 229 14.65 10.67 13.45
N GLU A 230 13.73 11.42 14.05
CA GLU A 230 13.31 11.30 15.44
C GLU A 230 12.39 10.10 15.69
N ALA A 231 11.89 9.50 14.60
CA ALA A 231 11.15 8.25 14.61
C ALA A 231 12.10 7.05 14.45
N GLU A 232 11.68 5.89 14.95
CA GLU A 232 12.46 4.66 14.85
C GLU A 232 12.52 4.12 13.41
N SER A 233 11.39 4.19 12.68
CA SER A 233 11.23 3.55 11.37
C SER A 233 10.51 4.41 10.35
N LEU A 234 10.32 5.71 10.60
CA LEU A 234 9.81 6.67 9.62
C LEU A 234 10.95 7.56 9.10
N SER A 235 11.15 7.57 7.78
CA SER A 235 11.95 8.59 7.10
C SER A 235 11.05 9.65 6.48
N TYR A 236 11.61 10.83 6.26
CA TYR A 236 10.89 11.92 5.61
C TYR A 236 11.84 12.87 4.91
N TRP A 237 11.28 13.61 3.96
CA TRP A 237 11.91 14.77 3.37
C TRP A 237 11.35 16.04 4.00
N ILE A 238 12.18 17.07 4.13
CA ILE A 238 11.74 18.33 4.72
C ILE A 238 12.35 19.55 4.02
N ARG A 239 11.48 20.51 3.73
CA ARG A 239 11.79 21.93 3.62
C ARG A 239 11.56 22.54 5.02
N PRO A 240 12.57 23.08 5.71
CA PRO A 240 12.40 23.63 7.05
C PRO A 240 11.33 24.72 7.10
N HIS A 241 10.63 24.83 8.23
CA HIS A 241 9.61 25.85 8.43
C HIS A 241 10.15 26.99 9.30
N THR A 242 10.11 28.21 8.78
CA THR A 242 10.43 29.43 9.54
C THR A 242 9.37 30.52 9.39
N SER A 243 8.35 30.29 8.55
CA SER A 243 7.25 31.24 8.37
C SER A 243 6.50 31.48 9.69
N LYS A 244 6.21 32.74 9.99
CA LYS A 244 5.52 33.15 11.22
C LYS A 244 4.01 33.23 11.05
N THR A 245 3.56 33.43 9.82
CA THR A 245 2.14 33.70 9.51
C THR A 245 1.47 32.57 8.74
N ARG A 246 2.23 31.68 8.09
CA ARG A 246 1.69 30.59 7.26
C ARG A 246 1.96 29.24 7.91
N LEU A 247 1.07 28.30 7.65
CA LEU A 247 1.19 26.95 8.21
C LEU A 247 2.06 26.07 7.32
N PRO A 248 2.88 25.17 7.90
CA PRO A 248 3.61 24.20 7.12
C PRO A 248 2.68 23.09 6.59
N VAL A 249 3.17 22.36 5.59
CA VAL A 249 2.46 21.27 4.92
C VAL A 249 3.05 19.92 5.34
N LEU A 250 2.20 19.00 5.77
CA LEU A 250 2.53 17.58 5.89
C LEU A 250 1.92 16.83 4.71
N PHE A 251 2.74 16.18 3.89
CA PHE A 251 2.31 15.37 2.76
C PHE A 251 2.51 13.87 3.02
N ILE A 252 1.48 13.08 2.76
CA ILE A 252 1.48 11.61 2.89
C ILE A 252 1.14 10.97 1.54
N HIS A 253 2.12 10.27 0.93
CA HIS A 253 1.96 9.69 -0.40
C HIS A 253 1.15 8.37 -0.42
N GLY A 254 0.72 7.96 -1.61
CA GLY A 254 0.02 6.69 -1.86
C GLY A 254 0.94 5.52 -2.22
N ILE A 255 0.34 4.38 -2.58
CA ILE A 255 1.05 3.19 -3.06
C ILE A 255 1.74 3.49 -4.40
N GLY A 256 2.93 2.94 -4.62
CA GLY A 256 3.61 3.01 -5.91
C GLY A 256 5.12 2.80 -5.81
N VAL A 257 5.89 3.72 -6.40
CA VAL A 257 7.36 3.69 -6.46
C VAL A 257 7.97 4.76 -5.53
N GLY A 258 7.39 4.91 -4.34
CA GLY A 258 7.77 5.95 -3.38
C GLY A 258 7.37 7.35 -3.83
N VAL A 259 8.16 8.34 -3.44
CA VAL A 259 7.85 9.76 -3.70
C VAL A 259 8.19 10.22 -5.12
N TYR A 260 8.75 9.35 -5.98
CA TYR A 260 9.14 9.68 -7.35
C TYR A 260 8.05 10.43 -8.16
N PRO A 261 6.77 9.98 -8.19
CA PRO A 261 5.74 10.63 -9.00
C PRO A 261 5.43 12.06 -8.57
N TYR A 262 5.82 12.45 -7.36
CA TYR A 262 5.48 13.72 -6.73
C TYR A 262 6.66 14.70 -6.72
N VAL A 263 7.84 14.31 -7.20
CA VAL A 263 9.06 15.14 -7.10
C VAL A 263 8.88 16.51 -7.73
N GLU A 264 8.31 16.59 -8.94
CA GLU A 264 8.03 17.90 -9.57
C GLU A 264 6.92 18.66 -8.86
N PHE A 265 5.87 17.96 -8.43
CA PHE A 265 4.81 18.59 -7.64
C PHE A 265 5.35 19.25 -6.36
N PHE A 266 6.29 18.60 -5.65
CA PHE A 266 6.92 19.20 -4.47
C PHE A 266 7.79 20.41 -4.82
N HIS A 267 8.49 20.39 -5.95
CA HIS A 267 9.28 21.52 -6.40
C HIS A 267 8.42 22.73 -6.80
N GLU A 268 7.32 22.47 -7.52
CA GLU A 268 6.34 23.49 -7.89
C GLU A 268 5.64 24.06 -6.65
N LEU A 269 5.27 23.20 -5.69
CA LEU A 269 4.69 23.62 -4.42
C LEU A 269 5.66 24.50 -3.62
N ASP A 270 6.92 24.08 -3.48
CA ASP A 270 7.96 24.85 -2.81
C ASP A 270 8.17 26.22 -3.48
N THR A 271 8.24 26.25 -4.81
CA THR A 271 8.36 27.49 -5.59
C THR A 271 7.15 28.40 -5.39
N ALA A 272 5.93 27.85 -5.45
CA ALA A 272 4.71 28.63 -5.27
C ALA A 272 4.60 29.23 -3.86
N LEU A 273 5.05 28.50 -2.84
CA LEU A 273 5.01 28.94 -1.45
C LEU A 273 6.16 29.89 -1.08
N ASN A 274 7.36 29.68 -1.61
CA ASN A 274 8.58 30.32 -1.10
C ASN A 274 9.28 31.26 -2.10
N ASN A 275 9.03 31.17 -3.41
CA ASN A 275 9.69 32.01 -4.43
C ASN A 275 8.80 33.15 -4.96
N THR A 276 7.56 33.28 -4.49
CA THR A 276 6.56 34.23 -5.00
C THR A 276 6.56 35.57 -4.28
N GLY A 277 7.71 36.19 -4.02
CA GLY A 277 7.82 37.60 -3.57
C GLY A 277 7.01 37.99 -2.32
N VAL A 278 6.59 37.01 -1.52
CA VAL A 278 5.83 37.23 -0.29
C VAL A 278 6.81 37.70 0.78
N ASN A 279 6.61 38.92 1.31
CA ASN A 279 7.32 39.54 2.44
C ASN A 279 8.52 38.71 2.93
N ASP A 280 9.75 39.09 2.53
CA ASP A 280 10.99 38.42 2.92
C ASP A 280 11.12 38.21 4.45
N ASP A 281 10.41 39.01 5.24
CA ASP A 281 10.34 38.96 6.71
C ASP A 281 9.49 37.82 7.31
N ASP A 282 8.59 37.21 6.52
CA ASP A 282 7.72 36.14 7.00
C ASP A 282 8.52 34.86 7.23
N GLY A 283 9.48 34.54 6.35
CA GLY A 283 10.26 33.31 6.37
C GLY A 283 9.69 32.23 5.44
N GLN A 284 10.18 31.00 5.60
CA GLN A 284 9.96 29.88 4.70
C GLN A 284 8.79 28.98 5.16
N VAL A 285 7.86 28.67 4.27
CA VAL A 285 6.82 27.66 4.52
C VAL A 285 7.45 26.28 4.42
N GLY A 286 7.30 25.49 5.48
CA GLY A 286 7.85 24.15 5.50
C GLY A 286 6.98 23.15 4.76
N ILE A 287 7.62 22.14 4.18
CA ILE A 287 6.99 21.01 3.51
C ILE A 287 7.64 19.75 4.06
N LEU A 288 6.89 18.96 4.81
CA LEU A 288 7.32 17.66 5.31
C LEU A 288 6.64 16.57 4.48
N VAL A 289 7.43 15.76 3.77
CA VAL A 289 6.94 14.63 2.97
C VAL A 289 7.31 13.35 3.69
N LEU A 290 6.31 12.65 4.21
CA LEU A 290 6.51 11.36 4.87
C LEU A 290 6.83 10.28 3.81
N GLU A 291 7.86 9.48 4.06
CA GLU A 291 8.26 8.40 3.15
C GLU A 291 7.84 7.03 3.71
N ILE A 292 6.84 6.41 3.07
CA ILE A 292 6.23 5.15 3.50
C ILE A 292 6.74 4.01 2.61
N LEU A 293 7.92 3.49 2.95
CA LEU A 293 8.60 2.49 2.11
C LEU A 293 7.83 1.18 1.96
N GLN A 294 7.00 0.82 2.94
CA GLN A 294 6.15 -0.37 2.92
C GLN A 294 5.11 -0.35 1.79
N THR A 295 4.80 0.83 1.24
CA THR A 295 3.86 1.01 0.13
C THR A 295 4.58 1.39 -1.18
N SER A 296 5.91 1.28 -1.20
CA SER A 296 6.77 1.81 -2.27
C SER A 296 7.43 0.73 -3.12
N SER A 297 6.72 -0.38 -3.39
CA SER A 297 7.20 -1.53 -4.20
C SER A 297 8.48 -2.20 -3.68
N ARG A 298 8.70 -2.21 -2.37
CA ARG A 298 9.91 -2.72 -1.71
C ARG A 298 9.59 -3.92 -0.84
N LEU A 299 10.61 -4.75 -0.58
CA LEU A 299 10.55 -5.68 0.55
C LEU A 299 10.99 -4.94 1.80
N THR A 300 10.15 -4.93 2.82
CA THR A 300 10.35 -4.21 4.07
C THR A 300 9.81 -5.04 5.23
N PRO A 301 10.14 -4.69 6.48
CA PRO A 301 9.32 -5.06 7.63
C PRO A 301 7.87 -4.60 7.43
N ALA A 302 6.96 -5.20 8.21
CA ALA A 302 5.54 -4.86 8.18
C ALA A 302 5.30 -3.36 8.39
N ILE A 303 4.18 -2.87 7.85
CA ILE A 303 3.73 -1.50 8.12
C ILE A 303 3.41 -1.32 9.60
N LEU A 304 3.62 -0.10 10.11
CA LEU A 304 3.35 0.22 11.50
C LEU A 304 1.86 0.05 11.83
N THR A 305 1.58 -0.40 13.06
CA THR A 305 0.23 -0.31 13.62
C THR A 305 -0.18 1.15 13.77
N SER A 306 -1.48 1.44 13.84
CA SER A 306 -1.98 2.81 14.01
C SER A 306 -1.36 3.50 15.24
N THR A 307 -1.26 2.80 16.38
CA THR A 307 -0.66 3.33 17.61
C THR A 307 0.81 3.69 17.42
N GLU A 308 1.61 2.79 16.83
CA GLU A 308 3.04 3.04 16.64
C GLU A 308 3.29 4.14 15.59
N PHE A 309 2.48 4.16 14.53
CA PHE A 309 2.49 5.25 13.56
C PHE A 309 2.21 6.61 14.22
N LEU A 310 1.13 6.71 15.00
CA LEU A 310 0.76 7.96 15.69
C LEU A 310 1.84 8.45 16.65
N LYS A 311 2.46 7.53 17.39
CA LYS A 311 3.59 7.84 18.27
C LYS A 311 4.78 8.38 17.47
N GLN A 312 5.19 7.70 16.40
CA GLN A 312 6.36 8.09 15.62
C GLN A 312 6.14 9.39 14.83
N ILE A 313 4.97 9.58 14.22
CA ILE A 313 4.67 10.84 13.51
C ILE A 313 4.58 12.01 14.48
N THR A 314 4.06 11.81 15.71
CA THR A 314 4.05 12.86 16.74
C THR A 314 5.47 13.29 17.11
N ALA A 315 6.40 12.35 17.29
CA ALA A 315 7.80 12.66 17.57
C ALA A 315 8.46 13.49 16.44
N VAL A 316 8.19 13.13 15.18
CA VAL A 316 8.66 13.89 14.01
C VAL A 316 8.06 15.30 13.99
N LEU A 317 6.76 15.45 14.23
CA LEU A 317 6.08 16.74 14.24
C LEU A 317 6.55 17.64 15.39
N ASP A 318 6.76 17.08 16.60
CA ASP A 318 7.25 17.80 17.76
C ASP A 318 8.68 18.32 17.52
N ALA A 319 9.56 17.47 17.00
CA ALA A 319 10.95 17.84 16.70
C ALA A 319 11.06 18.96 15.66
N ASN A 320 10.12 19.00 14.70
CA ASN A 320 10.05 20.04 13.68
C ASN A 320 9.15 21.23 14.07
N LYS A 321 8.60 21.23 15.30
CA LYS A 321 7.72 22.28 15.85
C LYS A 321 6.41 22.48 15.05
N TYR A 322 5.90 21.44 14.41
CA TYR A 322 4.63 21.46 13.69
C TYR A 322 3.47 21.34 14.69
N THR A 323 3.23 22.42 15.42
CA THR A 323 2.12 22.53 16.39
C THR A 323 0.77 22.74 15.70
N ARG A 324 0.79 23.31 14.51
CA ARG A 324 -0.38 23.50 13.64
C ARG A 324 0.07 23.38 12.18
N PHE A 325 -0.64 22.61 11.35
CA PHE A 325 -0.21 22.34 9.97
C PHE A 325 -1.37 21.98 9.03
N THR A 326 -1.11 22.02 7.72
CA THR A 326 -2.01 21.52 6.68
C THR A 326 -1.65 20.08 6.34
N LEU A 327 -2.61 19.16 6.44
CA LEU A 327 -2.45 17.76 6.06
C LEU A 327 -2.85 17.56 4.60
N VAL A 328 -1.95 17.06 3.78
CA VAL A 328 -2.20 16.68 2.39
C VAL A 328 -1.94 15.18 2.26
N SER A 329 -2.86 14.44 1.66
CA SER A 329 -2.63 13.02 1.40
C SER A 329 -3.16 12.57 0.05
N HIS A 330 -2.46 11.62 -0.55
CA HIS A 330 -2.86 11.01 -1.81
C HIS A 330 -3.13 9.52 -1.65
N SER A 331 -4.23 9.02 -2.24
CA SER A 331 -4.54 7.58 -2.33
C SER A 331 -4.40 6.88 -0.97
N TYR A 332 -3.55 5.84 -0.84
CA TYR A 332 -3.32 5.11 0.41
C TYR A 332 -2.87 5.99 1.58
N GLY A 333 -2.24 7.14 1.33
CA GLY A 333 -1.88 8.09 2.39
C GLY A 333 -3.11 8.58 3.20
N SER A 334 -4.30 8.50 2.62
CA SER A 334 -5.56 8.78 3.32
C SER A 334 -5.85 7.79 4.46
N VAL A 335 -5.34 6.55 4.41
CA VAL A 335 -5.45 5.56 5.51
C VAL A 335 -4.69 6.04 6.74
N LEU A 336 -3.44 6.45 6.57
CA LEU A 336 -2.63 7.00 7.66
C LEU A 336 -3.19 8.33 8.16
N SER A 337 -3.70 9.16 7.24
CA SER A 337 -4.37 10.41 7.58
C SER A 337 -5.60 10.20 8.45
N THR A 338 -6.40 9.15 8.20
CA THR A 338 -7.53 8.79 9.07
C THR A 338 -7.08 8.57 10.50
N HIS A 339 -5.98 7.86 10.75
CA HIS A 339 -5.47 7.66 12.11
C HIS A 339 -5.09 8.98 12.80
N MET A 340 -4.51 9.94 12.06
CA MET A 340 -4.17 11.25 12.62
C MET A 340 -5.42 12.08 12.92
N LEU A 341 -6.41 12.06 12.02
CA LEU A 341 -7.66 12.81 12.14
C LEU A 341 -8.58 12.27 13.25
N THR A 342 -8.50 10.97 13.57
CA THR A 342 -9.28 10.36 14.65
C THR A 342 -8.57 10.35 16.00
N SER A 343 -7.30 10.78 16.05
CA SER A 343 -6.53 10.93 17.28
C SER A 343 -6.66 12.36 17.82
N SER A 344 -7.39 12.56 18.92
CA SER A 344 -7.66 13.91 19.46
C SER A 344 -6.43 14.82 19.58
N PRO A 345 -5.26 14.35 20.07
CA PRO A 345 -4.06 15.17 20.14
C PRO A 345 -3.56 15.65 18.78
N LEU A 346 -3.55 14.81 17.75
CA LEU A 346 -3.06 15.18 16.42
C LEU A 346 -4.11 15.90 15.58
N ALA A 347 -5.38 15.51 15.69
CA ALA A 347 -6.50 16.16 15.04
C ALA A 347 -6.55 17.66 15.38
N SER A 348 -6.28 18.02 16.64
CA SER A 348 -6.23 19.43 17.08
C SER A 348 -5.12 20.26 16.44
N ARG A 349 -4.08 19.61 15.90
CA ARG A 349 -2.96 20.26 15.18
C ARG A 349 -3.23 20.42 13.69
N ILE A 350 -4.19 19.68 13.13
CA ILE A 350 -4.51 19.73 11.70
C ILE A 350 -5.47 20.89 11.45
N ALA A 351 -4.96 21.97 10.87
CA ALA A 351 -5.76 23.16 10.59
C ALA A 351 -6.65 23.01 9.35
N SER A 352 -6.18 22.25 8.37
CA SER A 352 -6.92 21.95 7.14
C SER A 352 -6.43 20.64 6.54
N THR A 353 -7.29 19.99 5.75
CA THR A 353 -6.98 18.73 5.08
C THR A 353 -7.29 18.84 3.58
N MET A 354 -6.35 18.38 2.76
CA MET A 354 -6.53 18.19 1.32
C MET A 354 -6.33 16.71 1.00
N LEU A 355 -7.37 16.09 0.43
CA LEU A 355 -7.34 14.69 0.03
C LEU A 355 -7.32 14.62 -1.49
N ILE A 356 -6.29 13.98 -2.04
CA ILE A 356 -6.12 13.73 -3.47
C ILE A 356 -6.45 12.25 -3.69
N ASP A 357 -7.50 11.96 -4.44
CA ASP A 357 -7.96 10.59 -4.72
C ASP A 357 -7.99 9.65 -3.49
N PRO A 358 -8.63 10.05 -2.36
CA PRO A 358 -8.59 9.27 -1.13
C PRO A 358 -9.26 7.89 -1.30
N VAL A 359 -8.62 6.85 -0.79
CA VAL A 359 -9.19 5.49 -0.79
C VAL A 359 -10.07 5.20 0.43
N THR A 360 -10.02 6.04 1.47
CA THR A 360 -10.75 5.80 2.73
C THR A 360 -12.22 6.23 2.71
N ILE A 361 -12.67 6.92 1.66
CA ILE A 361 -14.08 7.34 1.52
C ILE A 361 -14.89 6.17 0.98
N LEU A 362 -15.93 5.77 1.72
CA LEU A 362 -16.81 4.65 1.36
C LEU A 362 -16.07 3.32 1.09
N LEU A 363 -14.94 3.07 1.77
CA LEU A 363 -14.12 1.87 1.57
C LEU A 363 -14.83 0.54 1.93
N HIS A 364 -16.00 0.62 2.57
CA HIS A 364 -16.89 -0.53 2.78
C HIS A 364 -17.62 -0.98 1.50
N MET A 365 -17.64 -0.14 0.47
CA MET A 365 -18.16 -0.52 -0.84
C MET A 365 -17.20 -1.50 -1.53
N PRO A 366 -17.71 -2.46 -2.31
CA PRO A 366 -16.89 -3.54 -2.86
C PRO A 366 -15.90 -3.08 -3.94
N ASP A 367 -16.10 -1.91 -4.55
CA ASP A 367 -15.38 -1.48 -5.74
C ASP A 367 -13.86 -1.52 -5.59
N VAL A 368 -13.32 -0.99 -4.49
CA VAL A 368 -11.86 -1.01 -4.27
C VAL A 368 -11.37 -2.45 -4.12
N ALA A 369 -11.99 -3.23 -3.24
CA ALA A 369 -11.62 -4.62 -2.99
C ALA A 369 -11.71 -5.48 -4.27
N TYR A 370 -12.85 -5.44 -4.96
CA TYR A 370 -13.10 -6.19 -6.18
C TYR A 370 -12.15 -5.78 -7.31
N ASN A 371 -11.97 -4.47 -7.54
CA ASN A 371 -11.14 -3.99 -8.64
C ASN A 371 -9.65 -4.30 -8.44
N PHE A 372 -9.17 -4.31 -7.20
CA PHE A 372 -7.76 -4.62 -6.88
C PHE A 372 -7.47 -6.13 -6.80
N THR A 373 -8.43 -6.95 -6.39
CA THR A 373 -8.15 -8.37 -6.05
C THR A 373 -8.82 -9.39 -6.97
N VAL A 374 -9.82 -8.99 -7.78
CA VAL A 374 -10.62 -9.94 -8.59
C VAL A 374 -10.68 -9.54 -10.05
N ARG A 375 -10.97 -8.26 -10.32
CA ARG A 375 -11.23 -7.79 -11.68
C ARG A 375 -9.98 -7.97 -12.54
N LYS A 376 -10.11 -8.73 -13.62
CA LYS A 376 -9.01 -8.93 -14.58
C LYS A 376 -8.76 -7.63 -15.37
N PRO A 377 -7.52 -7.12 -15.42
CA PRO A 377 -7.18 -5.95 -16.21
C PRO A 377 -7.42 -6.18 -17.71
N LYS A 378 -7.96 -5.16 -18.38
CA LYS A 378 -8.27 -5.16 -19.83
C LYS A 378 -7.50 -4.10 -20.59
N SER A 379 -7.34 -2.90 -20.05
CA SER A 379 -6.63 -1.80 -20.73
C SER A 379 -5.21 -1.57 -20.21
N ALA A 380 -4.39 -0.86 -20.99
CA ALA A 380 -2.96 -0.67 -20.70
C ALA A 380 -2.69 -0.06 -19.32
N ASN A 381 -3.47 0.96 -18.92
CA ASN A 381 -3.39 1.58 -17.61
C ASN A 381 -3.78 0.63 -16.47
N GLU A 382 -4.72 -0.30 -16.68
CA GLU A 382 -5.09 -1.31 -15.70
C GLU A 382 -4.00 -2.37 -15.52
N TRP A 383 -3.22 -2.66 -16.56
CA TRP A 383 -2.04 -3.53 -16.49
C TRP A 383 -0.78 -2.81 -15.95
N GLN A 384 -0.77 -1.48 -15.94
CA GLN A 384 0.35 -0.69 -15.44
C GLN A 384 0.40 -0.66 -13.90
N LEU A 385 -0.77 -0.66 -13.27
CA LEU A 385 -0.94 -0.76 -11.82
C LEU A 385 -0.54 -2.17 -11.35
#